data_AF-A0A1F3BNF6-F1
#
_entry.id   AF-A0A1F3BNF6-F1
#
_cell.length_a   1.000
_cell.length_b   1.000
_cell.length_c   1.000
_cell.angle_alpha   90.00
_cell.angle_beta   90.00
_cell.angle_gamma   90.00
#
_symmetry.space_group_name_H-M   'P 1'
#
loop_
_entity.id
_entity.type
_entity.pdbx_description
1 polymer ?
#
loop_
_entity_poly.entity_id
_entity_poly.type
_entity_poly.pdbx_seq_one_letter_code
_entity_poly.pdbx_strand_id
1 'polypeptide(L)' 'MIVSTSFDNCDDLIKAKAWRLTEKINLKIEPYTIGLQQFLNDDVSPLLQIVKQEGIEIKFQ' A
#
# COMPACT_ATOMS: atom_id res chain seq x y z
N MET A 1 4.73 3.04 -1.54
CA MET A 1 3.58 2.64 -0.69
C MET A 1 2.43 2.24 -1.60
N ILE A 2 1.65 1.22 -1.23
CA ILE A 2 0.46 0.77 -1.94
C ILE A 2 -0.72 0.84 -0.96
N VAL A 3 -1.76 1.58 -1.34
CA VAL A 3 -2.99 1.69 -0.57
C VAL A 3 -4.10 0.93 -1.30
N SER A 4 -4.79 0.03 -0.61
CA SER A 4 -5.90 -0.74 -1.19
C SER A 4 -6.80 -1.32 -0.11
N THR A 5 -8.09 -1.48 -0.43
CA THR A 5 -9.03 -2.24 0.41
C THR A 5 -8.62 -3.69 0.59
N SER A 6 -7.82 -4.24 -0.33
CA SER A 6 -7.24 -5.58 -0.21
C SER A 6 -6.32 -5.74 1.00
N PHE A 7 -5.85 -4.65 1.60
CA PHE A 7 -5.01 -4.66 2.79
C PHE A 7 -5.75 -4.25 4.07
N ASP A 8 -7.06 -3.96 4.00
CA ASP A 8 -7.86 -3.62 5.19
C ASP A 8 -8.01 -4.81 6.13
N ASN A 9 -8.16 -6.00 5.54
CA ASN A 9 -8.09 -7.25 6.27
C ASN A 9 -6.62 -7.66 6.30
N CYS A 10 -6.11 -8.01 7.48
CA CYS A 10 -4.71 -8.41 7.68
C CYS A 10 -4.42 -9.79 7.05
N ASP A 11 -4.57 -9.89 5.73
CA ASP A 11 -4.36 -11.09 4.94
C ASP A 11 -2.90 -11.17 4.52
N ASP A 12 -2.14 -11.99 5.24
CA ASP A 12 -0.73 -12.24 4.99
C ASP A 12 -0.46 -12.79 3.58
N LEU A 13 -1.43 -13.48 2.96
CA LEU A 13 -1.28 -13.99 1.60
C LEU A 13 -1.20 -12.85 0.58
N ILE A 14 -1.97 -11.77 0.76
CA ILE A 14 -1.96 -10.63 -0.15
C ILE A 14 -0.65 -9.84 0.00
N LYS A 15 -0.17 -9.66 1.24
CA LYS A 15 1.14 -9.07 1.51
C LYS A 15 2.27 -9.90 0.89
N ALA A 16 2.22 -11.23 1.05
CA ALA A 16 3.18 -12.15 0.46
C ALA A 16 3.17 -12.09 -1.08
N LYS A 17 2.01 -11.93 -1.72
CA LYS A 17 1.92 -11.71 -3.17
C LYS A 17 2.62 -10.42 -3.60
N ALA A 18 2.42 -9.32 -2.88
CA ALA A 18 3.10 -8.05 -3.16
C ALA A 18 4.63 -8.20 -3.05
N TRP A 19 5.11 -8.87 -2.00
CA TRP A 19 6.53 -9.22 -1.83
C TRP A 19 7.05 -10.09 -2.97
N ARG A 20 6.33 -11.14 -3.37
CA ARG A 20 6.77 -12.02 -4.46
C ARG A 20 6.90 -11.32 -5.80
N LEU A 21 6.17 -10.23 -6.04
CA LEU A 21 6.31 -9.44 -7.26
C LEU A 21 7.65 -8.70 -7.33
N THR A 22 8.31 -8.42 -6.19
CA THR A 22 9.62 -7.76 -6.18
C THR A 22 10.70 -8.69 -6.74
N GLU A 23 10.55 -10.02 -6.62
CA GLU A 23 11.43 -11.01 -7.26
C GLU A 23 11.54 -10.81 -8.78
N LYS A 24 10.49 -10.27 -9.41
CA LYS A 24 10.44 -10.04 -10.86
C LYS A 24 11.07 -8.72 -11.30
N ILE A 25 11.30 -7.80 -10.37
CA ILE A 25 11.79 -6.45 -10.67
C ILE A 25 13.10 -6.19 -9.94
N ASN A 26 13.06 -6.13 -8.61
CA ASN A 26 14.21 -5.90 -7.76
C ASN A 26 13.88 -6.24 -6.29
N LEU A 27 14.61 -7.21 -5.73
CA LEU A 27 14.45 -7.66 -4.34
C LEU A 27 14.79 -6.61 -3.28
N LYS A 28 15.49 -5.53 -3.66
CA LYS A 28 15.80 -4.42 -2.74
C LYS A 28 14.59 -3.50 -2.51
N ILE A 29 13.50 -3.67 -3.26
CA ILE A 29 12.27 -2.92 -3.08
C ILE A 29 11.43 -3.62 -2.01
N GLU A 30 11.10 -2.89 -0.95
CA GLU A 30 10.15 -3.34 0.07
C GLU A 30 8.77 -2.71 -0.19
N PRO A 31 7.73 -3.52 -0.46
CA PRO A 31 6.39 -3.02 -0.67
C PRO A 31 5.74 -2.68 0.67
N TYR A 32 5.61 -1.38 0.94
CA TYR A 32 4.84 -0.90 2.09
C TYR A 32 3.35 -0.86 1.75
N THR A 33 2.54 -1.70 2.40
CA THR A 33 1.11 -1.88 2.13
C THR A 33 0.27 -1.32 3.27
N ILE A 34 -0.79 -0.58 2.93
CA ILE A 34 -1.72 0.05 3.88
C ILE A 34 -3.16 -0.20 3.43
N GLY A 35 -4.01 -0.54 4.39
CA GLY A 35 -5.46 -0.63 4.18
C GLY A 35 -6.06 0.74 3.85
N LEU A 36 -7.08 0.77 2.99
CA LEU A 36 -7.80 2.00 2.68
C LEU A 36 -8.42 2.63 3.92
N GLN A 37 -8.98 1.84 4.85
CA GLN A 37 -9.58 2.37 6.08
C GLN A 37 -8.54 3.03 6.97
N GLN A 38 -7.35 2.42 7.11
CA GLN A 38 -6.26 3.02 7.86
C GLN A 38 -5.77 4.30 7.17
N PHE A 39 -5.59 4.27 5.84
CA PHE A 39 -5.21 5.45 5.08
C PHE A 39 -6.18 6.61 5.27
N LEU A 40 -7.49 6.37 5.23
CA LEU A 40 -8.51 7.42 5.33
C LEU A 40 -8.62 7.99 6.75
N ASN A 41 -8.61 7.12 7.77
CA ASN A 41 -8.94 7.50 9.14
C ASN A 41 -7.71 7.85 10.00
N ASP A 42 -6.50 7.46 9.60
CA ASP A 42 -5.26 7.88 10.27
C ASP A 42 -4.84 9.27 9.76
N ASP A 43 -4.99 10.24 10.65
CA ASP A 43 -4.68 11.65 10.43
C ASP A 43 -3.35 12.08 11.08
N VAL A 44 -2.77 11.27 11.96
CA VAL A 44 -1.55 11.60 12.71
C VAL A 44 -0.26 11.20 12.01
N SER A 45 -0.29 10.24 11.08
CA SER A 45 0.92 9.78 10.38
C SER A 45 1.39 10.77 9.30
N PRO A 46 2.57 11.42 9.44
CA PRO A 46 3.08 12.35 8.43
C PRO A 46 3.32 11.69 7.07
N LEU A 47 3.69 10.40 7.08
CA LEU A 47 3.90 9.63 5.86
C LEU A 47 2.59 9.45 5.08
N LEU A 48 1.48 9.18 5.78
CA LEU A 48 0.17 9.06 5.11
C LEU A 48 -0.29 10.41 4.57
N GLN A 49 0.01 11.52 5.25
CA GLN A 49 -0.29 12.86 4.74
C GLN A 49 0.45 13.16 3.44
N ILE A 50 1.73 12.80 3.34
CA ILE A 50 2.51 12.93 2.09
C ILE A 50 1.88 12.10 0.97
N VAL A 51 1.50 10.84 1.25
CA VAL A 51 0.88 9.97 0.24
C VAL A 51 -0.51 10.48 -0.18
N LYS A 52 -1.28 11.11 0.72
CA LYS A 52 -2.54 11.78 0.37
C LYS A 52 -2.34 12.96 -0.57
N GLN A 53 -1.23 13.70 -0.40
CA GLN A 53 -0.95 14.91 -1.17
C GLN A 53 -0.28 14.61 -2.51
N GLU A 54 0.64 13.65 -2.55
CA GLU A 54 1.52 13.39 -3.70
C GLU A 54 1.27 12.03 -4.38
N GLY A 55 0.41 11.21 -3.79
CA GLY A 55 0.09 9.88 -4.31
C GLY A 55 -0.62 9.94 -5.67
N ILE A 56 -0.43 8.87 -6.45
CA ILE A 56 -1.10 8.69 -7.74
C ILE A 56 -2.25 7.71 -7.55
N GLU A 57 -3.48 8.19 -7.76
CA GLU A 57 -4.66 7.34 -7.78
C GLU A 57 -4.73 6.53 -9.08
N ILE A 58 -4.80 5.21 -8.96
CA ILE A 58 -4.97 4.31 -10.12
C ILE A 58 -6.47 4.05 -10.29
N LYS A 59 -7.03 4.51 -11.41
CA LYS A 59 -8.43 4.23 -11.80
C LYS A 59 -8.45 3.17 -12.89
N PHE A 60 -9.17 2.08 -12.65
CA PHE A 60 -9.47 1.10 -13.68
C PHE A 60 -10.80 1.48 -14.34
N GLN A 61 -10.81 1.59 -15.67
CA GLN A 61 -12.01 1.79 -16.49
C GLN A 61 -12.80 0.48 -16.64
#